data_AF-A0A9X3NEG9-F1
#
_entry.id   AF-A0A9X3NEG9-F1
#
_cell.length_a   1.000
_cell.length_b   1.000
_cell.length_c   1.000
_cell.angle_alpha   90.00
_cell.angle_beta   90.00
_cell.angle_gamma   90.00
#
_symmetry.space_group_name_H-M   'P 1'
#
loop_
_entity.id
_entity.type
_entity.pdbx_description
1 polymer ?
#
loop_
_entity_poly.entity_id
_entity_poly.type
_entity_poly.pdbx_seq_one_letter_code
_entity_poly.pdbx_strand_id
1 'polypeptide(L)'
;MKRVEGYAYTARRVETRIDSLRIELERALRGVDEAVPEGRGDEAADKALDLARDLDSLERIQPRVDSWLRVAVSSVCDDPGLAPFGEGPTA
;
A
#
# COMPACT_ATOMS: atom_id res chain seq x y z
N MET A 1 -4.34 20.47 -1.99
CA MET A 1 -4.83 19.27 -2.72
C MET A 1 -3.73 18.40 -3.34
N LYS A 2 -2.85 18.90 -4.22
CA LYS A 2 -1.81 18.09 -4.92
C LYS A 2 -0.96 17.14 -4.03
N ARG A 3 -0.63 17.54 -2.79
CA ARG A 3 0.13 16.68 -1.86
C ARG A 3 -0.68 15.48 -1.35
N VAL A 4 -1.96 15.69 -1.02
CA VAL A 4 -2.88 14.62 -0.58
C VAL A 4 -3.11 13.61 -1.70
N GLU A 5 -3.27 14.10 -2.93
CA GLU A 5 -3.38 13.25 -4.14
C GLU A 5 -2.14 12.36 -4.34
N GLY A 6 -0.93 12.91 -4.11
CA GLY A 6 0.31 12.13 -4.18
C GLY A 6 0.40 11.02 -3.12
N TYR A 7 -0.02 11.29 -1.88
CA TYR A 7 -0.08 10.28 -0.83
C TYR A 7 -1.15 9.22 -1.12
N ALA A 8 -2.34 9.63 -1.58
CA ALA A 8 -3.41 8.71 -1.93
C ALA A 8 -3.03 7.79 -3.11
N TYR A 9 -2.36 8.35 -4.12
CA TYR A 9 -1.81 7.58 -5.23
C TYR A 9 -0.78 6.55 -4.76
N THR A 10 0.12 6.95 -3.86
CA THR A 10 1.14 6.04 -3.30
C THR A 10 0.51 4.93 -2.48
N ALA A 11 -0.44 5.25 -1.59
CA ALA A 11 -1.18 4.27 -0.79
C ALA A 11 -1.88 3.23 -1.66
N ARG A 12 -2.64 3.69 -2.67
CA ARG A 12 -3.33 2.83 -3.62
C ARG A 12 -2.36 1.92 -4.40
N ARG A 13 -1.19 2.43 -4.79
CA ARG A 13 -0.18 1.62 -5.49
C ARG A 13 0.42 0.54 -4.60
N VAL A 14 0.69 0.85 -3.33
CA VAL A 14 1.18 -0.13 -2.37
C VAL A 14 0.14 -1.22 -2.16
N GLU A 15 -1.12 -0.87 -1.91
CA GLU A 15 -2.23 -1.81 -1.76
C GLU A 15 -2.37 -2.73 -3.00
N THR A 16 -2.44 -2.13 -4.19
CA THR A 16 -2.55 -2.89 -5.45
C THR A 16 -1.37 -3.84 -5.67
N ARG A 17 -0.16 -3.44 -5.30
CA ARG A 17 1.03 -4.29 -5.43
C ARG A 17 1.04 -5.43 -4.41
N ILE A 18 0.60 -5.18 -3.18
CA ILE A 18 0.44 -6.20 -2.14
C ILE A 18 -0.53 -7.29 -2.62
N ASP A 19 -1.70 -6.91 -3.14
CA ASP A 19 -2.68 -7.87 -3.64
C ASP A 19 -2.13 -8.69 -4.83
N SER A 20 -1.40 -8.04 -5.74
CA SER A 20 -0.76 -8.72 -6.85
C SER A 20 0.30 -9.72 -6.37
N LEU A 21 1.14 -9.33 -5.41
CA LEU A 21 2.19 -10.20 -4.84
C LEU A 21 1.60 -11.39 -4.09
N ARG A 22 0.48 -11.24 -3.38
CA ARG A 22 -0.21 -12.37 -2.74
C ARG A 22 -0.64 -13.41 -3.77
N ILE A 23 -1.25 -12.97 -4.87
CA ILE A 23 -1.65 -13.85 -5.98
C ILE A 23 -0.43 -14.51 -6.64
N GLU A 24 0.64 -13.75 -6.89
CA GLU A 24 1.89 -14.26 -7.46
C GLU A 24 2.54 -15.30 -6.55
N LEU A 25 2.59 -15.03 -5.23
CA LEU A 25 3.14 -15.93 -4.22
C LEU A 25 2.34 -17.23 -4.11
N GLU A 26 1.01 -17.15 -4.04
CA GLU A 26 0.15 -18.36 -4.03
C GLU A 26 0.40 -19.24 -5.25
N ARG A 27 0.56 -18.64 -6.43
CA ARG A 27 0.89 -19.38 -7.66
C ARG A 27 2.30 -19.96 -7.61
N ALA A 28 3.27 -19.21 -7.08
CA ALA A 28 4.64 -19.69 -6.95
C ALA A 28 4.72 -20.90 -6.00
N LEU A 29 4.01 -20.85 -4.86
CA LEU A 29 3.96 -21.96 -3.91
C LEU A 29 3.37 -23.24 -4.54
N ARG A 30 2.27 -23.12 -5.31
CA ARG A 30 1.74 -24.27 -6.08
C ARG A 30 2.75 -24.78 -7.10
N GLY A 31 3.49 -23.87 -7.75
CA GLY A 31 4.56 -24.23 -8.67
C GLY A 31 5.72 -24.98 -8.00
N VAL A 32 5.99 -24.73 -6.71
CA VAL A 32 6.95 -25.53 -5.92
C VAL A 32 6.46 -26.96 -5.79
N ASP A 33 5.20 -27.16 -5.39
CA ASP A 33 4.60 -28.49 -5.23
C ASP A 33 4.66 -29.30 -6.54
N GLU A 34 4.47 -28.63 -7.68
CA GLU A 34 4.58 -29.23 -9.02
C GLU A 34 6.04 -29.52 -9.44
N ALA A 35 7.01 -28.71 -9.01
CA ALA A 35 8.41 -28.83 -9.39
C ALA A 35 9.22 -29.82 -8.55
N VAL A 36 8.79 -30.10 -7.31
CA VAL A 36 9.45 -31.03 -6.39
C VAL A 36 9.60 -32.45 -6.98
N PRO A 37 8.56 -33.07 -7.56
CA PRO A 37 8.66 -34.39 -8.19
C PRO A 37 9.66 -34.44 -9.37
N GLU A 38 9.90 -33.31 -10.02
CA GLU A 38 10.80 -33.18 -11.17
C GLU A 38 12.25 -32.85 -10.76
N GLY A 39 12.54 -32.74 -9.45
CA GLY A 39 13.85 -32.35 -8.95
C GLY A 39 14.20 -30.87 -9.17
N ARG A 40 13.20 -30.03 -9.46
CA ARG A 40 13.35 -28.57 -9.67
C ARG A 40 12.75 -27.73 -8.53
N GLY A 41 12.56 -28.35 -7.36
CA GLY A 41 11.93 -27.73 -6.20
C GLY A 41 12.71 -26.51 -5.68
N ASP A 42 14.03 -26.57 -5.69
CA ASP A 42 14.89 -25.52 -5.13
C ASP A 42 14.75 -24.18 -5.88
N GLU A 43 14.81 -24.20 -7.21
CA GLU A 43 14.63 -22.99 -8.04
C GLU A 43 13.23 -22.38 -7.88
N ALA A 44 12.20 -23.23 -7.80
CA ALA A 44 10.83 -22.78 -7.57
C ALA A 44 10.66 -22.19 -6.16
N ALA A 45 11.31 -22.79 -5.16
CA ALA A 45 11.25 -22.35 -3.77
C ALA A 45 11.96 -21.01 -3.57
N ASP A 46 13.11 -20.79 -4.22
CA ASP A 46 13.81 -19.51 -4.21
C ASP A 46 12.94 -18.39 -4.77
N LYS A 47 12.24 -18.64 -5.89
CA LYS A 47 11.30 -17.67 -6.45
C LYS A 47 10.14 -17.36 -5.50
N ALA A 48 9.58 -18.37 -4.82
CA ALA A 48 8.53 -18.15 -3.83
C ALA A 48 9.06 -17.36 -2.61
N LEU A 49 10.28 -17.63 -2.18
CA LEU A 49 10.94 -16.90 -1.09
C LEU A 49 11.16 -15.42 -1.42
N ASP A 50 11.59 -15.10 -2.64
CA ASP A 50 11.77 -13.72 -3.07
C ASP A 50 10.44 -12.94 -3.11
N LEU A 51 9.37 -13.57 -3.63
CA LEU A 51 8.03 -12.98 -3.59
C LEU A 51 7.53 -12.75 -2.15
N ALA A 52 7.82 -13.68 -1.23
CA ALA A 52 7.47 -13.54 0.17
C ALA A 52 8.24 -12.38 0.85
N ARG A 53 9.53 -12.19 0.53
CA ARG A 53 10.33 -11.06 1.03
C ARG A 53 9.81 -9.71 0.53
N ASP A 54 9.44 -9.64 -0.74
CA ASP A 54 8.87 -8.43 -1.34
C ASP A 54 7.51 -8.09 -0.69
N LEU A 55 6.67 -9.11 -0.47
CA LEU A 55 5.38 -8.95 0.20
C LEU A 55 5.53 -8.44 1.64
N ASP A 56 6.37 -9.08 2.46
CA ASP A 56 6.65 -8.67 3.84
C ASP A 56 7.20 -7.24 3.90
N SER A 57 8.09 -6.88 2.98
CA SER A 57 8.64 -5.52 2.91
C SER A 57 7.56 -4.48 2.65
N LEU A 58 6.60 -4.75 1.76
CA LEU A 58 5.50 -3.84 1.47
C LEU A 58 4.47 -3.78 2.61
N GLU A 59 4.11 -4.91 3.20
CA GLU A 59 3.19 -4.97 4.34
C GLU A 59 3.73 -4.21 5.56
N ARG A 60 5.06 -4.20 5.77
CA ARG A 60 5.70 -3.40 6.84
C ARG A 60 5.61 -1.89 6.63
N ILE A 61 5.65 -1.42 5.39
CA ILE A 61 5.61 0.03 5.09
C ILE A 61 4.18 0.56 4.92
N GLN A 62 3.21 -0.30 4.59
CA GLN A 62 1.81 0.09 4.37
C GLN A 62 1.23 0.91 5.53
N PRO A 63 1.36 0.53 6.82
CA PRO A 63 0.83 1.32 7.94
C PRO A 63 1.43 2.73 8.01
N ARG A 64 2.70 2.90 7.60
CA ARG A 64 3.36 4.21 7.59
C ARG A 64 2.83 5.07 6.45
N VAL A 65 2.62 4.49 5.27
CA VAL A 65 2.03 5.17 4.12
C VAL A 65 0.60 5.61 4.43
N ASP A 66 -0.19 4.74 5.05
CA ASP A 66 -1.57 5.04 5.47
C ASP A 66 -1.62 6.13 6.54
N SER A 67 -0.67 6.11 7.48
CA SER A 67 -0.51 7.16 8.48
C SER A 67 -0.20 8.52 7.84
N TRP A 68 0.72 8.58 6.87
CA TRP A 68 1.03 9.82 6.16
C TRP A 68 -0.16 10.36 5.38
N LEU A 69 -0.94 9.48 4.73
CA LEU A 69 -2.17 9.88 4.06
C LEU A 69 -3.18 10.46 5.06
N ARG A 70 -3.38 9.80 6.20
CA ARG A 70 -4.29 10.26 7.25
C ARG A 70 -3.90 11.65 7.76
N VAL A 71 -2.63 11.86 8.09
CA VAL A 71 -2.12 13.17 8.55
C VAL A 71 -2.29 14.24 7.46
N ALA A 72 -1.99 13.91 6.21
CA ALA A 72 -2.16 14.83 5.09
C ALA A 72 -3.63 15.23 4.89
N VAL A 73 -4.58 14.29 5.05
CA VAL A 73 -6.02 14.57 5.00
C VAL A 73 -6.44 15.46 6.17
N SER A 74 -6.07 15.12 7.41
CA SER A 74 -6.37 15.92 8.60
C SER A 74 -5.85 17.36 8.47
N SER A 75 -4.62 17.54 7.99
CA SER A 75 -4.04 18.88 7.79
C SER A 75 -4.77 19.77 6.78
N VAL A 76 -5.54 19.18 5.86
CA VAL A 76 -6.38 19.93 4.91
C VAL A 76 -7.76 20.23 5.52
N CYS A 77 -8.27 19.34 6.38
CA CYS A 77 -9.53 19.56 7.09
C CYS A 77 -9.39 20.60 8.22
N ASP A 78 -8.22 20.66 8.87
CA ASP A 78 -7.93 21.57 9.98
C ASP A 78 -7.46 22.97 9.53
N ASP A 79 -7.50 23.28 8.22
CA ASP A 79 -7.13 24.60 7.69
C ASP A 79 -8.29 25.61 7.93
N PRO A 80 -8.14 26.61 8.84
CA PRO A 80 -9.22 27.50 9.25
C PRO A 80 -9.60 28.56 8.20
N GLY A 81 -9.08 28.48 6.97
CA GLY A 81 -9.42 29.35 5.85
C GLY A 81 -10.87 29.24 5.32
N LEU A 82 -11.69 28.39 5.93
CA LEU A 82 -13.14 28.23 5.69
C LEU A 82 -13.98 28.73 6.87
N ALA A 83 -13.52 29.73 7.62
CA ALA A 83 -14.45 30.53 8.41
C ALA A 83 -15.49 31.16 7.46
N PRO A 84 -16.81 31.01 7.69
CA PRO A 84 -17.81 31.63 6.83
C PRO A 84 -17.60 33.14 6.81
N PHE A 85 -17.45 33.69 5.62
CA PHE A 85 -17.43 35.12 5.39
C PHE A 85 -18.71 35.75 5.98
N GLY A 86 -18.54 36.54 7.04
CA GLY A 86 -19.41 37.65 7.46
C GLY A 86 -20.89 37.34 7.69
N GLU A 87 -21.29 37.16 8.94
CA GLU A 87 -22.51 37.79 9.45
C GLU A 87 -22.10 39.08 10.19
N GLY A 88 -22.65 40.21 9.73
CA GLY A 88 -22.18 41.56 10.02
C GLY A 88 -22.40 42.09 11.44
N PRO A 89 -22.00 43.34 11.72
CA PRO A 89 -22.23 43.96 13.02
C PRO A 89 -23.71 44.31 13.17
N THR A 90 -24.40 43.69 14.13
CA THR A 90 -25.68 44.22 14.61
C THR A 90 -25.38 45.33 15.62
N ALA A 91 -25.45 46.57 15.13
CA ALA A 91 -25.67 47.76 15.95
C ALA A 91 -27.09 47.76 16.53
#